data_AF-A0A9E4J4T2-F1
#
_entry.id   AF-A0A9E4J4T2-F1
#
_cell.length_a   1.000
_cell.length_b   1.000
_cell.length_c   1.000
_cell.angle_alpha   90.00
_cell.angle_beta   90.00
_cell.angle_gamma   90.00
#
_symmetry.space_group_name_H-M   'P 1'
#
loop_
_entity.id
_entity.type
_entity.pdbx_description
1 polymer ?
#
loop_
_entity_poly.entity_id
_entity_poly.type
_entity_poly.pdbx_seq_one_letter_code
_entity_poly.pdbx_strand_id
1 'polypeptide(L)'
;MNLPGSLFSAAFVGPGKALRDLRGKASLPARRAVWRLPGQSPKQRRLLLGAGAVALALVFVPTLLGREPVAPKPVKPALRGPLKQAEHAIADGQIPEAKAILMQQLSSHPDSARVHFLLGTIAFSESDPDAGLERYGEALALDPGLRGDAALLYNVKALLADRRRDVAALAFLAEKVGAPAGETLAEIASRDLRSHFRQTARAACETHDCLDDVDLVGSFELDLRQAKTCDAKREAIGGLTATRDARVIDILKKARRNRSGTLGRWLGLEGGNDCVRKEIEDALKELGAS
;
A
#
# COMPACT_ATOMS: atom_id res chain seq x y z
N MET A 1 5.78 19.09 57.22
CA MET A 1 6.30 17.75 57.52
C MET A 1 6.79 17.15 56.21
N ASN A 2 8.08 16.79 56.17
CA ASN A 2 8.86 16.45 54.97
C ASN A 2 9.19 14.94 54.92
N LEU A 3 9.10 14.37 53.71
CA LEU A 3 9.85 13.24 53.10
C LEU A 3 9.69 11.81 53.67
N PRO A 4 10.10 10.73 52.93
CA PRO A 4 10.73 10.62 51.57
C PRO A 4 9.93 9.70 50.61
N GLY A 5 10.21 9.45 49.32
CA GLY A 5 11.39 9.59 48.46
C GLY A 5 11.77 8.22 47.85
N SER A 6 11.71 8.05 46.51
CA SER A 6 12.36 7.01 45.67
C SER A 6 11.71 6.98 44.27
N LEU A 7 12.19 7.73 43.26
CA LEU A 7 13.27 7.39 42.32
C LEU A 7 13.01 6.15 41.43
N PHE A 8 12.50 6.40 40.22
CA PHE A 8 12.87 5.62 39.02
C PHE A 8 13.14 6.61 37.88
N SER A 9 14.43 6.79 37.59
CA SER A 9 14.95 7.45 36.40
C SER A 9 15.86 6.43 35.73
N ALA A 10 15.50 6.00 34.52
CA ALA A 10 16.35 5.15 33.69
C ALA A 10 16.58 5.88 32.37
N ALA A 11 17.83 6.32 32.18
CA ALA A 11 18.30 6.99 31.00
C ALA A 11 18.57 6.00 29.85
N PHE A 12 18.35 6.50 28.65
CA PHE A 12 18.74 6.03 27.32
C PHE A 12 20.13 5.38 27.22
N VAL A 13 20.25 4.23 26.54
CA VAL A 13 21.39 3.87 25.67
C VAL A 13 20.89 2.96 24.53
N GLY A 14 21.02 3.41 23.28
CA GLY A 14 20.72 2.61 22.08
C GLY A 14 21.92 1.75 21.62
N PRO A 15 21.72 0.62 20.93
CA PRO A 15 22.82 -0.21 20.49
C PRO A 15 23.24 0.15 19.05
N GLY A 16 24.19 1.07 18.95
CA GLY A 16 25.01 1.27 17.75
C GLY A 16 26.48 1.26 18.15
N LYS A 17 27.24 0.30 17.59
CA LYS A 17 28.70 0.05 17.73
C LYS A 17 29.11 -1.03 18.75
N ALA A 18 29.05 -2.30 18.33
CA ALA A 18 29.96 -3.35 18.84
C ALA A 18 30.00 -4.57 17.89
N LEU A 19 30.39 -4.38 16.62
CA LEU A 19 30.66 -5.49 15.68
C LEU A 19 31.91 -5.20 14.84
N ARG A 20 33.01 -4.85 15.51
CA ARG A 20 34.37 -4.95 15.00
C ARG A 20 35.23 -5.38 16.18
N ASP A 21 35.47 -6.69 16.28
CA ASP A 21 36.65 -7.32 16.88
C ASP A 21 36.38 -8.77 17.26
N LEU A 22 36.10 -9.61 16.27
CA LEU A 22 36.24 -11.07 16.39
C LEU A 22 36.89 -11.63 15.11
N ARG A 23 38.08 -11.12 14.76
CA ARG A 23 39.06 -11.83 13.93
C ARG A 23 40.20 -12.29 14.82
N GLY A 24 40.07 -13.49 15.39
CA GLY A 24 41.10 -14.04 16.24
C GLY A 24 40.85 -15.50 16.63
N LYS A 25 41.40 -16.41 15.81
CA LYS A 25 41.87 -17.76 16.18
C LYS A 25 40.84 -18.73 16.79
N ALA A 26 40.27 -19.57 15.92
CA ALA A 26 39.85 -20.93 16.27
C ALA A 26 40.11 -21.86 15.07
N SER A 27 41.31 -22.44 15.01
CA SER A 27 41.61 -23.55 14.09
C SER A 27 41.24 -24.86 14.77
N LEU A 28 40.05 -25.38 14.47
CA LEU A 28 39.66 -26.76 14.80
C LEU A 28 40.02 -27.66 13.60
N PRO A 29 40.71 -28.79 13.78
CA PRO A 29 40.94 -29.72 12.69
C PRO A 29 39.63 -30.43 12.35
N ALA A 30 39.06 -30.11 11.18
CA ALA A 30 37.91 -30.79 10.62
C ALA A 30 38.29 -32.23 10.21
N ARG A 31 38.21 -33.18 11.15
CA ARG A 31 38.11 -34.60 10.79
C ARG A 31 36.71 -34.84 10.19
N ARG A 32 36.62 -34.81 8.86
CA ARG A 32 35.43 -35.27 8.12
C ARG A 32 35.26 -36.77 8.36
N ALA A 33 34.45 -37.14 9.35
CA ALA A 33 33.93 -38.48 9.49
C ALA A 33 32.87 -38.71 8.39
N VAL A 34 33.32 -39.20 7.24
CA VAL A 34 32.42 -39.67 6.17
C VAL A 34 31.90 -41.04 6.61
N TRP A 35 30.68 -41.07 7.14
CA TRP A 35 29.95 -42.31 7.34
C TRP A 35 29.70 -42.96 5.97
N ARG A 36 30.46 -44.01 5.65
CA ARG A 36 30.24 -44.84 4.46
C ARG A 36 29.16 -45.86 4.79
N LEU A 37 27.96 -45.67 4.25
CA LEU A 37 26.96 -46.73 4.17
C LEU A 37 27.49 -47.82 3.22
N PRO A 38 27.56 -49.10 3.62
CA PRO A 38 28.06 -50.17 2.77
C PRO A 38 27.00 -50.56 1.72
N GLY A 39 27.45 -50.76 0.47
CA GLY A 39 26.71 -51.56 -0.51
C GLY A 39 25.79 -50.85 -1.51
N GLN A 40 26.07 -49.62 -1.97
CA GLN A 40 25.28 -49.00 -3.06
C GLN A 40 26.10 -48.74 -4.33
N SER A 41 25.56 -49.18 -5.47
CA SER A 41 26.21 -49.05 -6.78
C SER A 41 26.21 -47.59 -7.28
N PRO A 42 27.22 -47.17 -8.10
CA PRO A 42 27.34 -45.79 -8.58
C PRO A 42 26.15 -45.32 -9.44
N LYS A 43 25.35 -46.23 -10.01
CA LYS A 43 24.10 -45.90 -10.74
C LYS A 43 22.96 -45.52 -9.78
N GLN A 44 22.84 -46.18 -8.63
CA GLN A 44 21.80 -45.88 -7.63
C GLN A 44 22.01 -44.52 -6.95
N ARG A 45 23.28 -44.10 -6.77
CA ARG A 45 23.62 -42.76 -6.24
C ARG A 45 23.18 -41.61 -7.13
N ARG A 46 23.19 -41.79 -8.47
CA ARG A 46 22.78 -40.74 -9.42
C ARG A 46 21.26 -40.58 -9.50
N LEU A 47 20.51 -41.68 -9.33
CA LEU A 47 19.05 -41.65 -9.36
C LEU A 47 18.45 -40.94 -8.13
N LEU A 48 19.04 -41.16 -6.94
CA LEU A 48 18.58 -40.55 -5.69
C LEU A 48 18.86 -39.03 -5.62
N LEU A 49 19.96 -38.56 -6.23
CA LEU A 49 20.25 -37.13 -6.32
C LEU A 49 19.37 -36.40 -7.35
N GLY A 50 18.99 -37.07 -8.45
CA GLY A 50 18.05 -36.51 -9.43
C GLY A 50 16.60 -36.46 -8.93
N ALA A 51 16.14 -37.51 -8.24
CA ALA A 51 14.77 -37.56 -7.72
C ALA A 51 14.52 -36.57 -6.56
N GLY A 52 15.53 -36.32 -5.71
CA GLY A 52 15.43 -35.35 -4.62
C GLY A 52 15.30 -33.90 -5.09
N ALA A 53 15.96 -33.53 -6.20
CA ALA A 53 15.88 -32.18 -6.76
C ALA A 53 14.54 -31.90 -7.47
N VAL A 54 13.95 -32.91 -8.13
CA VAL A 54 12.64 -32.79 -8.80
C VAL A 54 11.49 -32.80 -7.79
N ALA A 55 11.59 -33.58 -6.71
CA ALA A 55 10.58 -33.61 -5.65
C ALA A 55 10.54 -32.29 -4.83
N LEU A 56 11.69 -31.63 -4.61
CA LEU A 56 11.73 -30.34 -3.91
C LEU A 56 11.16 -29.18 -4.76
N ALA A 57 11.26 -29.28 -6.09
CA ALA A 57 10.70 -28.29 -7.01
C ALA A 57 9.16 -28.34 -7.11
N LEU A 58 8.52 -29.44 -6.71
CA LEU A 58 7.05 -29.60 -6.70
C LEU A 58 6.39 -29.18 -5.38
N VAL A 59 7.15 -29.06 -4.29
CA VAL A 59 6.60 -28.76 -2.95
C VAL A 59 6.74 -27.27 -2.58
N PHE A 60 7.47 -26.48 -3.37
CA PHE A 60 7.69 -25.05 -3.11
C PHE A 60 7.37 -24.19 -4.34
N VAL A 61 6.14 -24.30 -4.86
CA VAL A 61 5.54 -23.27 -5.72
C VAL A 61 4.46 -22.55 -4.91
N PRO A 62 4.79 -21.71 -3.91
CA PRO A 62 3.80 -20.78 -3.41
C PRO A 62 3.67 -19.62 -4.42
N THR A 63 2.41 -19.32 -4.76
CA THR A 63 1.91 -18.00 -5.13
C THR A 63 2.34 -17.40 -6.48
N LEU A 64 1.89 -18.03 -7.58
CA LEU A 64 1.67 -17.33 -8.87
C LEU A 64 0.18 -17.25 -9.23
N LEU A 65 -0.70 -17.57 -8.29
CA LEU A 65 -2.12 -17.27 -8.38
C LEU A 65 -2.31 -16.00 -7.57
N GLY A 66 -2.60 -14.88 -8.24
CA GLY A 66 -3.03 -13.65 -7.59
C GLY A 66 -4.10 -13.98 -6.54
N ARG A 67 -4.07 -13.30 -5.39
CA ARG A 67 -5.08 -13.49 -4.35
C ARG A 67 -6.45 -13.35 -4.99
N GLU A 68 -7.18 -14.46 -5.13
CA GLU A 68 -8.55 -14.39 -5.60
C GLU A 68 -9.32 -13.43 -4.69
N PRO A 69 -10.09 -12.49 -5.26
CA PRO A 69 -10.88 -11.56 -4.46
C PRO A 69 -11.78 -12.39 -3.54
N VAL A 70 -11.71 -12.09 -2.24
CA VAL A 70 -12.51 -12.78 -1.23
C VAL A 70 -13.99 -12.63 -1.61
N ALA A 71 -14.67 -13.73 -1.88
CA ALA A 71 -16.09 -13.68 -2.20
C ALA A 71 -16.90 -13.23 -0.97
N PRO A 72 -17.97 -12.43 -1.14
CA PRO A 72 -18.84 -12.04 -0.04
C PRO A 72 -19.52 -13.26 0.57
N LYS A 73 -19.74 -13.20 1.89
CA LYS A 73 -20.41 -14.26 2.65
C LYS A 73 -21.86 -14.40 2.17
N PRO A 74 -22.40 -15.64 2.10
CA PRO A 74 -23.77 -15.85 1.68
C PRO A 74 -24.76 -15.23 2.67
N VAL A 75 -25.79 -14.59 2.12
CA VAL A 75 -26.88 -13.98 2.91
C VAL A 75 -27.67 -15.05 3.68
N LYS A 76 -27.88 -14.82 4.98
CA LYS A 76 -28.71 -15.67 5.85
C LYS A 76 -30.11 -15.86 5.22
N PRO A 77 -30.69 -17.07 5.18
CA PRO A 77 -31.96 -17.33 4.50
C PRO A 77 -33.10 -16.37 4.89
N ALA A 78 -33.22 -16.04 6.17
CA ALA A 78 -34.23 -15.11 6.69
C ALA A 78 -34.11 -13.68 6.11
N LEU A 79 -32.90 -13.28 5.71
CA LEU A 79 -32.64 -11.95 5.15
C LEU A 79 -32.84 -11.86 3.64
N ARG A 80 -32.93 -13.00 2.91
CA ARG A 80 -32.96 -12.99 1.44
C ARG A 80 -34.12 -12.20 0.86
N GLY A 81 -35.33 -12.39 1.40
CA GLY A 81 -36.53 -11.67 0.96
C GLY A 81 -36.45 -10.18 1.27
N PRO A 82 -36.28 -9.80 2.55
CA PRO A 82 -36.17 -8.38 2.94
C PRO A 82 -35.04 -7.62 2.24
N LEU A 83 -33.86 -8.22 2.10
CA LEU A 83 -32.75 -7.55 1.41
C LEU A 83 -33.02 -7.37 -0.08
N LYS A 84 -33.60 -8.36 -0.75
CA LYS A 84 -34.00 -8.23 -2.15
C LYS A 84 -35.05 -7.13 -2.33
N GLN A 85 -36.01 -7.02 -1.42
CA GLN A 85 -37.01 -5.94 -1.46
C GLN A 85 -36.35 -4.56 -1.24
N ALA A 86 -35.44 -4.45 -0.27
CA ALA A 86 -34.71 -3.20 -0.03
C ALA A 86 -33.83 -2.80 -1.23
N GLU A 87 -33.16 -3.75 -1.87
CA GLU A 87 -32.36 -3.50 -3.09
C GLU A 87 -33.23 -3.02 -4.25
N HIS A 88 -34.42 -3.62 -4.45
CA HIS A 88 -35.39 -3.12 -5.44
C HIS A 88 -35.86 -1.70 -5.11
N ALA A 89 -36.23 -1.43 -3.86
CA ALA A 89 -36.63 -0.09 -3.44
C ALA A 89 -35.50 0.95 -3.61
N ILE A 90 -34.23 0.58 -3.37
CA ILE A 90 -33.07 1.44 -3.68
C ILE A 90 -32.99 1.71 -5.19
N ALA A 91 -33.09 0.67 -6.02
CA ALA A 91 -33.03 0.80 -7.47
C ALA A 91 -34.16 1.67 -8.03
N ASP A 92 -35.35 1.60 -7.44
CA ASP A 92 -36.53 2.39 -7.82
C ASP A 92 -36.54 3.80 -7.21
N GLY A 93 -35.52 4.16 -6.42
CA GLY A 93 -35.40 5.48 -5.76
C GLY A 93 -36.34 5.65 -4.55
N GLN A 94 -36.98 4.58 -4.09
CA GLN A 94 -37.86 4.55 -2.92
C GLN A 94 -37.03 4.46 -1.62
N ILE A 95 -36.14 5.43 -1.42
CA ILE A 95 -35.16 5.44 -0.32
C ILE A 95 -35.81 5.30 1.08
N PRO A 96 -36.93 5.98 1.41
CA PRO A 96 -37.57 5.83 2.70
C PRO A 96 -38.08 4.40 2.97
N GLU A 97 -38.60 3.71 1.95
CA GLU A 97 -39.08 2.33 2.06
C GLU A 97 -37.90 1.38 2.30
N ALA A 98 -36.85 1.48 1.49
CA ALA A 98 -35.66 0.67 1.64
C ALA A 98 -35.05 0.82 3.04
N LYS A 99 -34.96 2.06 3.53
CA LYS A 99 -34.42 2.38 4.85
C LYS A 99 -35.27 1.75 5.96
N ALA A 100 -36.60 1.82 5.86
CA ALA A 100 -37.50 1.20 6.83
C ALA A 100 -37.31 -0.33 6.90
N ILE A 101 -37.23 -1.00 5.74
CA ILE A 101 -36.97 -2.44 5.65
C ILE A 101 -35.62 -2.77 6.30
N LEU A 102 -34.56 -2.04 5.97
CA LEU A 102 -33.22 -2.30 6.46
C LEU A 102 -33.08 -2.02 7.96
N MET A 103 -33.72 -0.98 8.49
CA MET A 103 -33.72 -0.69 9.93
C MET A 103 -34.44 -1.78 10.74
N GLN A 104 -35.52 -2.34 10.19
CA GLN A 104 -36.18 -3.50 10.79
C GLN A 104 -35.23 -4.71 10.83
N GLN A 105 -34.52 -4.99 9.72
CA GLN A 105 -33.56 -6.09 9.67
C GLN A 105 -32.35 -5.86 10.57
N LEU A 106 -31.88 -4.62 10.71
CA LEU A 106 -30.76 -4.28 11.57
C LEU A 106 -31.08 -4.59 13.05
N SER A 107 -32.33 -4.39 13.47
CA SER A 107 -32.77 -4.64 14.84
C SER A 107 -32.73 -6.13 15.23
N SER A 108 -33.04 -7.04 14.30
CA SER A 108 -32.99 -8.49 14.53
C SER A 108 -31.66 -9.13 14.11
N HIS A 109 -30.90 -8.47 13.23
CA HIS A 109 -29.65 -8.96 12.66
C HIS A 109 -28.56 -7.87 12.67
N PRO A 110 -28.10 -7.43 13.87
CA PRO A 110 -27.10 -6.35 13.99
C PRO A 110 -25.74 -6.71 13.40
N ASP A 111 -25.47 -7.99 13.19
CA ASP A 111 -24.24 -8.55 12.60
C ASP A 111 -24.29 -8.72 11.08
N SER A 112 -25.37 -8.25 10.44
CA SER A 112 -25.54 -8.41 8.99
C SER A 112 -24.72 -7.39 8.21
N ALA A 113 -23.59 -7.84 7.66
CA ALA A 113 -22.73 -7.04 6.81
C ALA A 113 -23.49 -6.39 5.62
N ARG A 114 -24.40 -7.14 4.98
CA ARG A 114 -25.18 -6.64 3.85
C ARG A 114 -26.21 -5.57 4.25
N VAL A 115 -26.77 -5.64 5.47
CA VAL A 115 -27.67 -4.59 5.97
C VAL A 115 -26.90 -3.30 6.16
N HIS A 116 -25.74 -3.35 6.83
CA HIS A 116 -24.85 -2.20 7.00
C HIS A 116 -24.41 -1.63 5.65
N PHE A 117 -24.06 -2.50 4.70
CA PHE A 117 -23.68 -2.10 3.35
C PHE A 117 -24.78 -1.30 2.65
N LEU A 118 -26.01 -1.81 2.61
CA LEU A 118 -27.12 -1.13 1.93
C LEU A 118 -27.54 0.17 2.65
N LEU A 119 -27.44 0.22 3.98
CA LEU A 119 -27.61 1.47 4.73
C LEU A 119 -26.53 2.50 4.39
N GLY A 120 -25.28 2.06 4.15
CA GLY A 120 -24.22 2.91 3.62
C GLY A 120 -24.58 3.46 2.25
N THR A 121 -25.05 2.62 1.33
CA THR A 121 -25.52 3.05 0.00
C THR A 121 -26.65 4.07 0.09
N ILE A 122 -27.61 3.86 0.99
CA ILE A 122 -28.70 4.81 1.25
C ILE A 122 -28.14 6.15 1.77
N ALA A 123 -27.22 6.14 2.73
CA ALA A 123 -26.65 7.38 3.27
C ALA A 123 -25.95 8.22 2.19
N PHE A 124 -25.24 7.58 1.24
CA PHE A 124 -24.70 8.26 0.06
C PHE A 124 -25.81 8.88 -0.82
N SER A 125 -26.93 8.18 -1.03
CA SER A 125 -28.07 8.72 -1.78
C SER A 125 -28.77 9.89 -1.06
N GLU A 126 -28.74 9.89 0.28
CA GLU A 126 -29.28 10.96 1.13
C GLU A 126 -28.31 12.14 1.29
N SER A 127 -27.19 12.16 0.56
CA SER A 127 -26.13 13.18 0.67
C SER A 127 -25.48 13.27 2.06
N ASP A 128 -25.46 12.15 2.80
CA ASP A 128 -24.71 11.98 4.04
C ASP A 128 -23.58 10.94 3.85
N PRO A 129 -22.54 11.29 3.10
CA PRO A 129 -21.43 10.38 2.83
C PRO A 129 -20.60 10.06 4.07
N ASP A 130 -20.64 10.90 5.10
CA ASP A 130 -19.89 10.68 6.34
C ASP A 130 -20.50 9.50 7.10
N ALA A 131 -21.84 9.45 7.24
CA ALA A 131 -22.54 8.27 7.74
C ALA A 131 -22.41 7.06 6.80
N GLY A 132 -22.35 7.31 5.48
CA GLY A 132 -22.14 6.27 4.48
C GLY A 132 -20.81 5.53 4.65
N LEU A 133 -19.71 6.27 4.87
CA LEU A 133 -18.38 5.71 5.13
C LEU A 133 -18.35 4.90 6.44
N GLU A 134 -19.03 5.37 7.49
CA GLU A 134 -19.15 4.63 8.75
C GLU A 134 -19.84 3.27 8.54
N ARG A 135 -21.00 3.28 7.87
CA ARG A 135 -21.78 2.06 7.57
C ARG A 135 -21.06 1.10 6.65
N TYR A 136 -20.38 1.60 5.62
CA TYR A 136 -19.49 0.74 4.83
C TYR A 136 -18.35 0.18 5.68
N GLY A 137 -17.76 0.97 6.57
CA GLY A 137 -16.72 0.52 7.49
C GLY A 137 -17.18 -0.67 8.35
N GLU A 138 -18.38 -0.59 8.93
CA GLU A 138 -19.00 -1.70 9.69
C GLU A 138 -19.23 -2.93 8.80
N ALA A 139 -19.76 -2.74 7.59
CA ALA A 139 -19.99 -3.81 6.63
C ALA A 139 -18.69 -4.54 6.27
N LEU A 140 -17.63 -3.79 5.96
CA LEU A 140 -16.32 -4.35 5.58
C LEU A 140 -15.59 -5.02 6.75
N ALA A 141 -15.87 -4.62 7.99
CA ALA A 141 -15.35 -5.29 9.18
C ALA A 141 -16.03 -6.66 9.40
N LEU A 142 -17.33 -6.75 9.13
CA LEU A 142 -18.10 -7.99 9.25
C LEU A 142 -17.85 -8.94 8.07
N ASP A 143 -17.69 -8.39 6.86
CA ASP A 143 -17.45 -9.15 5.64
C ASP A 143 -16.48 -8.42 4.68
N PRO A 144 -15.18 -8.77 4.73
CA PRO A 144 -14.19 -8.28 3.78
C PRO A 144 -14.49 -8.59 2.30
N GLY A 145 -15.35 -9.58 2.00
CA GLY A 145 -15.69 -9.90 0.62
C GLY A 145 -16.54 -8.84 -0.08
N LEU A 146 -17.05 -7.86 0.67
CA LEU A 146 -17.76 -6.70 0.13
C LEU A 146 -16.83 -5.58 -0.37
N ARG A 147 -15.50 -5.68 -0.14
CA ARG A 147 -14.54 -4.63 -0.55
C ARG A 147 -14.52 -4.37 -2.05
N GLY A 148 -14.79 -5.40 -2.86
CA GLY A 148 -14.83 -5.31 -4.32
C GLY A 148 -16.19 -4.94 -4.90
N ASP A 149 -17.19 -4.58 -4.08
CA ASP A 149 -18.51 -4.20 -4.59
C ASP A 149 -18.42 -2.88 -5.38
N ALA A 150 -18.93 -2.90 -6.61
CA ALA A 150 -18.83 -1.77 -7.54
C ALA A 150 -19.55 -0.51 -7.02
N ALA A 151 -20.67 -0.66 -6.30
CA ALA A 151 -21.40 0.48 -5.75
C ALA A 151 -20.60 1.16 -4.63
N LEU A 152 -19.90 0.38 -3.81
CA LEU A 152 -19.00 0.93 -2.79
C LEU A 152 -17.85 1.69 -3.44
N LEU A 153 -17.15 1.07 -4.39
CA LEU A 153 -16.02 1.71 -5.09
C LEU A 153 -16.46 3.00 -5.78
N TYR A 154 -17.59 2.98 -6.47
CA TYR A 154 -18.16 4.16 -7.13
C TYR A 154 -18.45 5.29 -6.13
N ASN A 155 -19.18 4.98 -5.05
CA ASN A 155 -19.57 5.98 -4.05
C ASN A 155 -18.36 6.62 -3.36
N VAL A 156 -17.38 5.81 -2.93
CA VAL A 156 -16.18 6.33 -2.27
C VAL A 156 -15.28 7.08 -3.25
N LYS A 157 -15.12 6.60 -4.50
CA LYS A 157 -14.35 7.32 -5.53
C LYS A 157 -14.94 8.69 -5.82
N ALA A 158 -16.27 8.83 -5.85
CA ALA A 158 -16.93 10.11 -6.08
C ALA A 158 -16.56 11.19 -5.03
N LEU A 159 -16.27 10.78 -3.79
CA LEU A 159 -15.86 11.71 -2.72
C LEU A 159 -14.46 12.31 -2.91
N LEU A 160 -13.62 11.74 -3.78
CA LEU A 160 -12.29 12.29 -4.05
C LEU A 160 -12.33 13.66 -4.73
N ALA A 161 -13.47 14.02 -5.33
CA ALA A 161 -13.74 15.33 -5.89
C ALA A 161 -14.24 16.35 -4.85
N ASP A 162 -14.74 15.90 -3.70
CA ASP A 162 -15.19 16.77 -2.60
C ASP A 162 -14.00 17.13 -1.69
N ARG A 163 -13.56 18.39 -1.74
CA ARG A 163 -12.44 18.91 -0.94
C ARG A 163 -12.62 18.76 0.57
N ARG A 164 -13.83 18.55 1.07
CA ARG A 164 -14.09 18.33 2.49
C ARG A 164 -13.88 16.88 2.91
N ARG A 165 -13.99 15.93 1.98
CA ARG A 165 -13.93 14.48 2.27
C ARG A 165 -12.87 13.72 1.49
N ASP A 166 -12.17 14.35 0.56
CA ASP A 166 -11.20 13.70 -0.34
C ASP A 166 -10.11 12.93 0.43
N VAL A 167 -9.61 13.48 1.54
CA VAL A 167 -8.62 12.81 2.42
C VAL A 167 -9.22 11.57 3.08
N ALA A 168 -10.43 11.67 3.64
CA ALA A 168 -11.10 10.55 4.29
C ALA A 168 -11.45 9.45 3.27
N ALA A 169 -11.87 9.83 2.07
CA ALA A 169 -12.16 8.90 0.98
C ALA A 169 -10.90 8.16 0.51
N LEU A 170 -9.78 8.88 0.35
CA LEU A 170 -8.50 8.25 0.00
C LEU A 170 -8.04 7.28 1.10
N ALA A 171 -8.13 7.68 2.36
CA ALA A 171 -7.81 6.81 3.49
C ALA A 171 -8.74 5.57 3.52
N PHE A 172 -10.03 5.74 3.25
CA PHE A 172 -10.98 4.62 3.20
C PHE A 172 -10.59 3.62 2.09
N LEU A 173 -10.28 4.12 0.88
CA LEU A 173 -9.80 3.28 -0.23
C LEU A 173 -8.50 2.55 0.13
N ALA A 174 -7.54 3.25 0.73
CA ALA A 174 -6.24 2.69 1.09
C ALA A 174 -6.30 1.70 2.26
N GLU A 175 -7.11 1.95 3.29
CA GLU A 175 -7.05 1.21 4.55
C GLU A 175 -8.19 0.20 4.71
N LYS A 176 -9.40 0.53 4.23
CA LYS A 176 -10.59 -0.32 4.43
C LYS A 176 -10.88 -1.17 3.22
N VAL A 177 -10.71 -0.61 2.02
CA VAL A 177 -10.91 -1.32 0.76
C VAL A 177 -9.66 -2.12 0.39
N GLY A 178 -8.51 -1.47 0.25
CA GLY A 178 -7.24 -2.12 -0.06
C GLY A 178 -7.14 -2.59 -1.52
N ALA A 179 -6.64 -3.81 -1.76
CA ALA A 179 -6.41 -4.35 -3.11
C ALA A 179 -7.58 -4.19 -4.12
N PRO A 180 -8.87 -4.34 -3.75
CA PRO A 180 -9.98 -4.07 -4.67
C PRO A 180 -10.08 -2.61 -5.15
N ALA A 181 -9.47 -1.64 -4.46
CA ALA A 181 -9.34 -0.27 -4.92
C ALA A 181 -8.07 -0.04 -5.77
N GLY A 182 -7.31 -1.09 -6.10
CA GLY A 182 -5.98 -1.02 -6.72
C GLY A 182 -5.94 -0.17 -7.99
N GLU A 183 -6.88 -0.33 -8.91
CA GLU A 183 -6.96 0.50 -10.12
C GLU A 183 -7.10 1.99 -9.80
N THR A 184 -7.99 2.32 -8.86
CA THR A 184 -8.21 3.73 -8.45
C THR A 184 -7.01 4.29 -7.69
N LEU A 185 -6.38 3.49 -6.82
CA LEU A 185 -5.17 3.87 -6.11
C LEU A 185 -4.00 4.08 -7.09
N ALA A 186 -3.83 3.20 -8.07
CA ALA A 186 -2.80 3.31 -9.09
C ALA A 186 -2.98 4.53 -9.98
N GLU A 187 -4.22 4.85 -10.36
CA GLU A 187 -4.57 6.09 -11.05
C GLU A 187 -4.16 7.31 -10.22
N ILE A 188 -4.58 7.40 -8.95
CA ILE A 188 -4.24 8.53 -8.06
C ILE A 188 -2.72 8.63 -7.91
N ALA A 189 -2.06 7.51 -7.61
CA ALA A 189 -0.61 7.41 -7.44
C ALA A 189 0.14 7.94 -8.66
N SER A 190 -0.34 7.64 -9.87
CA SER A 190 0.33 8.00 -11.12
C SER A 190 0.22 9.49 -11.45
N ARG A 191 -0.97 10.08 -11.32
CA ARG A 191 -1.29 11.35 -12.01
C ARG A 191 -2.01 12.41 -11.19
N ASP A 192 -2.43 12.15 -9.95
CA ASP A 192 -3.13 13.17 -9.14
C ASP A 192 -2.22 14.39 -8.94
N LEU A 193 -2.73 15.62 -9.05
CA LEU A 193 -1.87 16.81 -8.93
C LEU A 193 -1.47 17.14 -7.49
N ARG A 194 -2.21 16.63 -6.50
CA ARG A 194 -1.94 16.81 -5.07
C ARG A 194 -0.83 15.84 -4.66
N SER A 195 0.34 16.33 -4.30
CA SER A 195 1.49 15.49 -3.94
C SER A 195 1.18 14.48 -2.83
N HIS A 196 0.48 14.92 -1.77
CA HIS A 196 0.08 14.04 -0.68
C HIS A 196 -0.80 12.87 -1.16
N PHE A 197 -1.72 13.11 -2.10
CA PHE A 197 -2.59 12.05 -2.62
C PHE A 197 -1.79 11.00 -3.40
N ARG A 198 -0.89 11.45 -4.27
CA ARG A 198 0.00 10.53 -5.00
C ARG A 198 0.85 9.69 -4.04
N GLN A 199 1.45 10.33 -3.04
CA GLN A 199 2.32 9.68 -2.06
C GLN A 199 1.56 8.65 -1.22
N THR A 200 0.41 9.03 -0.66
CA THR A 200 -0.46 8.10 0.09
C THR A 200 -0.92 6.94 -0.78
N ALA A 201 -1.33 7.19 -2.03
CA ALA A 201 -1.78 6.14 -2.92
C ALA A 201 -0.65 5.20 -3.37
N ARG A 202 0.57 5.70 -3.60
CA ARG A 202 1.76 4.86 -3.84
C ARG A 202 2.05 3.96 -2.64
N ALA A 203 2.08 4.51 -1.43
CA ALA A 203 2.31 3.73 -0.22
C ALA A 203 1.21 2.65 -0.02
N ALA A 204 -0.04 2.97 -0.37
CA ALA A 204 -1.11 2.00 -0.41
C ALA A 204 -0.84 0.91 -1.46
N CYS A 205 -0.38 1.26 -2.66
CA CYS A 205 -0.02 0.27 -3.68
C CYS A 205 1.17 -0.60 -3.34
N GLU A 206 2.15 -0.10 -2.58
CA GLU A 206 3.21 -0.92 -1.99
C GLU A 206 2.65 -2.00 -1.05
N THR A 207 1.56 -1.67 -0.32
CA THR A 207 0.93 -2.57 0.65
C THR A 207 -0.04 -3.57 -0.01
N HIS A 208 -0.68 -3.18 -1.10
CA HIS A 208 -1.78 -3.92 -1.73
C HIS A 208 -1.44 -4.49 -3.11
N ASP A 209 -0.16 -4.59 -3.43
CA ASP A 209 0.36 -5.20 -4.65
C ASP A 209 -0.19 -4.55 -5.96
N CYS A 210 -0.35 -3.22 -5.99
CA CYS A 210 -0.78 -2.47 -7.20
C CYS A 210 0.29 -1.54 -7.80
N LEU A 211 1.56 -1.68 -7.39
CA LEU A 211 2.65 -0.85 -7.92
C LEU A 211 2.90 -1.04 -9.42
N ASP A 212 2.66 -2.24 -9.94
CA ASP A 212 2.89 -2.55 -11.35
C ASP A 212 1.98 -1.73 -12.30
N ASP A 213 0.84 -1.26 -11.78
CA ASP A 213 -0.10 -0.40 -12.51
C ASP A 213 0.20 1.11 -12.35
N VAL A 214 1.20 1.47 -11.54
CA VAL A 214 1.58 2.86 -11.27
C VAL A 214 2.62 3.34 -12.29
N ASP A 215 2.37 4.47 -12.95
CA ASP A 215 3.43 5.21 -13.67
C ASP A 215 4.35 5.90 -12.66
N LEU A 216 5.26 5.13 -12.05
CA LEU A 216 6.18 5.61 -11.02
C LEU A 216 7.08 6.75 -11.52
N VAL A 217 7.50 6.70 -12.79
CA VAL A 217 8.31 7.77 -13.39
C VAL A 217 7.54 9.08 -13.41
N GLY A 218 6.32 9.08 -13.98
CA GLY A 218 5.47 10.28 -14.01
C GLY A 218 5.13 10.78 -12.61
N SER A 219 4.85 9.85 -11.70
CA SER A 219 4.53 10.16 -10.29
C SER A 219 5.68 10.88 -9.57
N PHE A 220 6.91 10.34 -9.63
CA PHE A 220 8.07 10.96 -9.00
C PHE A 220 8.58 12.20 -9.77
N GLU A 221 8.35 12.31 -11.08
CA GLU A 221 8.62 13.55 -11.83
C GLU A 221 7.75 14.70 -11.31
N LEU A 222 6.45 14.44 -11.08
CA LEU A 222 5.55 15.41 -10.48
C LEU A 222 6.01 15.81 -9.07
N ASP A 223 6.46 14.86 -8.26
CA ASP A 223 7.01 15.14 -6.93
C ASP A 223 8.25 16.03 -6.99
N LEU A 224 9.22 15.69 -7.84
CA LEU A 224 10.44 16.48 -8.02
C LEU A 224 10.11 17.92 -8.44
N ARG A 225 9.14 18.09 -9.35
CA ARG A 225 8.71 19.40 -9.83
C ARG A 225 7.97 20.22 -8.76
N GLN A 226 7.21 19.57 -7.89
CA GLN A 226 6.39 20.23 -6.85
C GLN A 226 7.12 20.37 -5.50
N ALA A 227 8.25 19.69 -5.31
CA ALA A 227 8.99 19.65 -4.07
C ALA A 227 9.50 21.03 -3.65
N LYS A 228 9.12 21.44 -2.43
CA LYS A 228 9.51 22.73 -1.82
C LYS A 228 10.80 22.64 -1.01
N THR A 229 11.16 21.45 -0.55
CA THR A 229 12.34 21.20 0.29
C THR A 229 13.35 20.34 -0.44
N CYS A 230 14.62 20.48 -0.07
CA CYS A 230 15.68 19.65 -0.63
C CYS A 230 15.49 18.18 -0.29
N ASP A 231 14.97 17.86 0.90
CA ASP A 231 14.69 16.47 1.28
C ASP A 231 13.61 15.84 0.40
N ALA A 232 12.51 16.56 0.13
CA ALA A 232 11.48 16.07 -0.80
C ALA A 232 12.02 15.92 -2.23
N LYS A 233 12.92 16.82 -2.67
CA LYS A 233 13.60 16.67 -3.97
C LYS A 233 14.48 15.41 -3.99
N ARG A 234 15.25 15.15 -2.94
CA ARG A 234 16.11 13.95 -2.82
C ARG A 234 15.29 12.67 -2.85
N GLU A 235 14.17 12.63 -2.12
CA GLU A 235 13.24 11.50 -2.12
C GLU A 235 12.71 11.23 -3.53
N ALA A 236 12.25 12.27 -4.23
CA ALA A 236 11.76 12.14 -5.60
C ALA A 236 12.84 11.66 -6.58
N ILE A 237 14.09 12.15 -6.45
CA ILE A 237 15.23 11.68 -7.26
C ILE A 237 15.54 10.21 -6.96
N GLY A 238 15.52 9.81 -5.68
CA GLY A 238 15.69 8.42 -5.28
C GLY A 238 14.63 7.50 -5.89
N GLY A 239 13.36 7.91 -5.80
CA GLY A 239 12.24 7.21 -6.41
C GLY A 239 12.38 7.07 -7.93
N LEU A 240 12.70 8.16 -8.64
CA LEU A 240 12.99 8.15 -10.07
C LEU A 240 14.11 7.15 -10.41
N THR A 241 15.23 7.21 -9.68
CA THR A 241 16.40 6.36 -9.93
C THR A 241 16.09 4.88 -9.71
N ALA A 242 15.29 4.56 -8.69
CA ALA A 242 14.88 3.20 -8.35
C ALA A 242 14.07 2.52 -9.46
N THR A 243 13.34 3.29 -10.28
CA THR A 243 12.57 2.73 -11.41
C THR A 243 13.43 2.09 -12.49
N ARG A 244 14.71 2.49 -12.62
CA ARG A 244 15.62 2.08 -13.72
C ARG A 244 15.07 2.33 -15.13
N ASP A 245 14.05 3.18 -15.26
CA ASP A 245 13.41 3.48 -16.54
C ASP A 245 14.25 4.51 -17.34
N ALA A 246 14.44 4.27 -18.64
CA ALA A 246 15.21 5.14 -19.52
C ALA A 246 14.68 6.59 -19.59
N ARG A 247 13.37 6.79 -19.40
CA ARG A 247 12.72 8.12 -19.35
C ARG A 247 13.33 9.03 -18.29
N VAL A 248 13.85 8.45 -17.20
CA VAL A 248 14.41 9.17 -16.05
C VAL A 248 15.63 10.01 -16.43
N ILE A 249 16.45 9.54 -17.39
CA ILE A 249 17.68 10.23 -17.79
C ILE A 249 17.39 11.65 -18.28
N ASP A 250 16.37 11.81 -19.14
CA ASP A 250 16.01 13.13 -19.67
C ASP A 250 15.37 14.04 -18.63
N ILE A 251 14.59 13.46 -17.71
CA ILE A 251 14.00 14.17 -16.57
C ILE A 251 15.12 14.74 -15.68
N LEU A 252 16.08 13.89 -15.29
CA LEU A 252 17.21 14.29 -14.46
C LEU A 252 18.15 15.28 -15.16
N LYS A 253 18.41 15.13 -16.46
CA LYS A 253 19.17 16.12 -17.25
C LYS A 253 18.48 17.48 -17.28
N LYS A 254 17.15 17.53 -17.42
CA LYS A 254 16.37 18.76 -17.33
C LYS A 254 16.44 19.34 -15.92
N ALA A 255 16.26 18.52 -14.89
CA ALA A 255 16.35 18.92 -13.49
C ALA A 255 17.73 19.49 -13.12
N ARG A 256 18.83 18.90 -13.61
CA ARG A 256 20.22 19.38 -13.40
C ARG A 256 20.44 20.80 -13.91
N ARG A 257 19.75 21.18 -15.00
CA ARG A 257 19.85 22.52 -15.61
C ARG A 257 19.00 23.56 -14.87
N ASN A 258 17.98 23.14 -14.12
CA ASN A 258 17.12 24.05 -13.36
C ASN A 258 17.82 24.53 -12.09
N ARG A 259 18.44 25.72 -12.15
CA ARG A 259 19.17 26.34 -11.05
C ARG A 259 18.52 27.66 -10.66
N SER A 260 18.63 28.02 -9.39
CA SER A 260 18.23 29.34 -8.90
C SER A 260 19.01 30.42 -9.65
N GLY A 261 18.30 31.44 -10.14
CA GLY A 261 18.91 32.63 -10.71
C GLY A 261 19.82 33.34 -9.69
N THR A 262 20.69 34.24 -10.18
CA THR A 262 21.64 35.00 -9.35
C THR A 262 20.96 35.76 -8.21
N LEU A 263 19.84 36.42 -8.50
CA LEU A 263 19.04 37.15 -7.51
C LEU A 263 18.37 36.24 -6.48
N GLY A 264 17.82 35.09 -6.91
CA GLY A 264 17.20 34.11 -6.01
C GLY A 264 18.22 33.51 -5.04
N ARG A 265 19.44 33.27 -5.52
CA ARG A 265 20.56 32.79 -4.70
C ARG A 265 21.00 33.83 -3.66
N TRP A 266 21.03 35.11 -4.03
CA TRP A 266 21.36 36.23 -3.13
C TRP A 266 20.28 36.46 -2.05
N LEU A 267 19.00 36.26 -2.39
CA LEU A 267 17.87 36.38 -1.46
C LEU A 267 17.62 35.13 -0.60
N GLY A 268 18.43 34.06 -0.74
CA GLY A 268 18.21 32.79 -0.04
C GLY A 268 16.95 32.05 -0.49
N LEU A 269 16.40 32.37 -1.66
CA LEU A 269 15.22 31.73 -2.23
C LEU A 269 15.65 30.52 -3.07
N GLU A 270 15.59 29.33 -2.47
CA GLU A 270 15.96 28.04 -3.09
C GLU A 270 14.89 27.52 -4.07
N GLY A 271 14.62 28.27 -5.14
CA GLY A 271 13.65 27.87 -6.17
C GLY A 271 14.16 26.77 -7.12
N GLY A 272 15.47 26.66 -7.33
CA GLY A 272 16.09 25.68 -8.22
C GLY A 272 16.54 24.37 -7.54
N ASN A 273 17.23 23.52 -8.29
CA ASN A 273 17.73 22.22 -7.83
C ASN A 273 19.18 22.26 -7.32
N ASP A 274 19.68 23.44 -6.95
CA ASP A 274 21.08 23.61 -6.52
C ASP A 274 21.43 22.69 -5.32
N CYS A 275 20.51 22.53 -4.36
CA CYS A 275 20.73 21.74 -3.15
C CYS A 275 20.69 20.21 -3.35
N VAL A 276 20.23 19.74 -4.52
CA VAL A 276 20.15 18.32 -4.88
C VAL A 276 20.97 17.99 -6.12
N ARG A 277 21.85 18.91 -6.54
CA ARG A 277 22.64 18.76 -7.77
C ARG A 277 23.50 17.50 -7.74
N LYS A 278 24.14 17.23 -6.60
CA LYS A 278 25.01 16.06 -6.43
C LYS A 278 24.20 14.77 -6.61
N GLU A 279 23.03 14.71 -5.98
CA GLU A 279 22.12 13.57 -6.05
C GLU A 279 21.62 13.33 -7.48
N ILE A 280 21.36 14.39 -8.25
CA ILE A 280 21.02 14.27 -9.68
C ILE A 280 22.19 13.71 -10.49
N GLU A 281 23.42 14.19 -10.23
CA GLU A 281 24.63 13.70 -10.93
C GLU A 281 24.93 12.23 -10.59
N ASP A 282 24.81 11.86 -9.31
CA ASP A 282 24.98 10.49 -8.82
C ASP A 282 23.92 9.56 -9.44
N ALA A 283 22.66 9.99 -9.49
CA ALA A 283 21.57 9.25 -10.11
C ALA A 283 21.77 9.03 -11.63
N LEU A 284 22.20 10.06 -12.36
CA LEU A 284 22.52 9.94 -13.79
C LEU A 284 23.63 8.90 -14.01
N LYS A 285 24.69 8.96 -13.19
CA LYS A 285 25.81 8.02 -13.26
C LYS A 285 25.37 6.59 -12.98
N GLU A 286 24.49 6.37 -11.99
CA GLU A 286 23.93 5.07 -11.67
C GLU A 286 23.08 4.50 -12.82
N LEU A 287 22.40 5.36 -13.57
CA LEU A 287 21.65 5.01 -14.77
C LEU A 287 22.52 4.89 -16.03
N GLY A 288 23.85 4.98 -15.90
CA GLY A 288 24.79 4.88 -17.03
C GLY A 288 24.83 6.10 -17.94
N ALA A 289 24.33 7.26 -17.48
CA ALA A 289 24.36 8.52 -18.19
C ALA A 289 25.37 9.49 -17.56
N SER A 290 26.17 10.16 -18.40
CA SER A 290 27.09 11.25 -18.00
C SER A 290 26.53 12.63 -18.37
#